data_AF-A0A345NXS4-F1
#
_entry.id   AF-A0A345NXS4-F1
#
_cell.length_a   1.000
_cell.length_b   1.000
_cell.length_c   1.000
_cell.angle_alpha   90.00
_cell.angle_beta   90.00
_cell.angle_gamma   90.00
#
_symmetry.space_group_name_H-M   'P 1'
#
loop_
_entity.id
_entity.type
_entity.pdbx_description
1 polymer ?
#
loop_
_entity_poly.entity_id
_entity_poly.type
_entity_poly.pdbx_seq_one_letter_code
_entity_poly.pdbx_strand_id
1 'polypeptide(L)'
;MNPFVRLLSIGIVSGFVLAILLQLVYWVTGNEAYVLLYNVDYFPLIHVFDESAWFGIFFHFIFCIVSVVGLYYLLSLIGFQFLMWPYIAVYTAGSGVLFFLTSFTEKAPATDDGMAWFY
;
A
#
# COMPACT_ATOMS: atom_id res chain seq x y z
N MET A 1 12.92 -22.89 2.64
CA MET A 1 11.75 -22.33 1.94
C MET A 1 12.18 -21.76 0.60
N ASN A 2 11.34 -21.88 -0.43
CA ASN A 2 11.52 -21.19 -1.71
C ASN A 2 11.47 -19.65 -1.46
N PRO A 3 12.40 -18.84 -2.01
CA PRO A 3 12.37 -17.38 -1.89
C PRO A 3 11.02 -16.76 -2.28
N PHE A 4 10.36 -17.26 -3.33
CA PHE A 4 9.05 -16.79 -3.77
C PHE A 4 7.97 -16.99 -2.69
N VAL A 5 7.91 -18.17 -2.08
CA VAL A 5 6.97 -18.46 -0.97
C VAL A 5 7.26 -17.58 0.23
N ARG A 6 8.54 -17.31 0.54
CA ARG A 6 8.91 -16.39 1.62
C ARG A 6 8.44 -14.96 1.35
N LEU A 7 8.61 -14.44 0.13
CA LEU A 7 8.17 -13.10 -0.27
C LEU A 7 6.64 -12.97 -0.24
N LEU A 8 5.93 -14.01 -0.72
CA LEU A 8 4.47 -14.09 -0.65
C LEU A 8 3.98 -14.02 0.81
N SER A 9 4.57 -14.83 1.71
CA SER A 9 4.24 -14.78 3.14
C SER A 9 4.55 -13.42 3.78
N ILE A 10 5.66 -12.78 3.41
CA ILE A 10 6.01 -11.44 3.91
C ILE A 10 4.94 -10.44 3.49
N GLY A 11 4.60 -10.35 2.20
CA GLY A 11 3.62 -9.38 1.69
C GLY A 11 2.23 -9.55 2.32
N ILE A 12 1.79 -10.79 2.51
CA ILE A 12 0.51 -11.08 3.20
C ILE A 12 0.58 -10.64 4.67
N VAL A 13 1.59 -11.07 5.43
CA VAL A 13 1.68 -10.76 6.87
C VAL A 13 1.87 -9.27 7.11
N SER A 14 2.71 -8.58 6.32
CA SER A 14 2.90 -7.13 6.47
C SER A 14 1.64 -6.35 6.08
N GLY A 15 0.92 -6.77 5.04
CA GLY A 15 -0.35 -6.16 4.64
C GLY A 15 -1.41 -6.27 5.74
N PHE A 16 -1.57 -7.46 6.34
CA PHE A 16 -2.48 -7.65 7.48
C PHE A 16 -2.08 -6.81 8.71
N VAL A 17 -0.79 -6.75 9.04
CA VAL A 17 -0.31 -5.91 10.16
C VAL A 17 -0.59 -4.44 9.91
N LEU A 18 -0.30 -3.92 8.71
CA LEU A 18 -0.56 -2.52 8.35
C LEU A 18 -2.06 -2.20 8.37
N ALA A 19 -2.89 -3.08 7.80
CA ALA A 19 -4.35 -2.92 7.79
C ALA A 19 -4.92 -2.82 9.22
N ILE A 20 -4.45 -3.67 10.15
CA ILE A 20 -4.86 -3.64 11.56
C ILE A 20 -4.37 -2.35 12.23
N LEU A 21 -3.13 -1.92 11.98
CA LEU A 21 -2.59 -0.68 12.56
C LEU A 21 -3.38 0.55 12.11
N LEU A 22 -3.66 0.72 10.81
CA LEU A 22 -4.46 1.84 10.32
C LEU A 22 -5.92 1.75 10.78
N GLN A 23 -6.48 0.54 10.92
CA GLN A 23 -7.82 0.36 11.49
C GLN A 23 -7.88 0.82 12.96
N LEU A 24 -6.82 0.55 13.74
CA LEU A 24 -6.68 1.04 15.13
C LEU A 24 -6.51 2.56 15.18
N VAL A 25 -5.72 3.15 14.27
CA VAL A 25 -5.59 4.62 14.14
C VAL A 25 -6.95 5.24 13.89
N TYR A 26 -7.74 4.72 12.93
CA TYR A 26 -9.10 5.20 12.67
C TYR A 26 -10.00 5.10 13.92
N TRP A 27 -9.98 3.98 14.65
CA TRP A 27 -10.79 3.84 15.88
C TRP A 27 -10.38 4.78 17.03
N VAL A 28 -9.10 5.17 17.11
CA VAL A 28 -8.58 6.02 18.20
C VAL A 28 -8.64 7.51 17.87
N THR A 29 -8.46 7.87 16.59
CA THR A 29 -8.30 9.27 16.15
C THR A 29 -9.42 9.77 15.24
N GLY A 30 -10.20 8.87 14.64
CA GLY A 30 -11.13 9.18 13.55
C GLY A 30 -10.47 9.45 12.20
N ASN A 31 -9.13 9.37 12.09
CA ASN A 31 -8.44 9.70 10.84
C ASN A 31 -8.63 8.61 9.77
N GLU A 32 -9.00 9.04 8.55
CA GLU A 32 -9.46 8.17 7.47
C GLU A 32 -8.33 7.67 6.54
N ALA A 33 -7.06 7.76 6.94
CA ALA A 33 -5.91 7.17 6.22
C ALA A 33 -6.09 5.67 5.86
N TYR A 34 -6.90 4.92 6.64
CA TYR A 34 -7.29 3.56 6.31
C TYR A 34 -8.07 3.42 4.98
N VAL A 35 -8.87 4.42 4.60
CA VAL A 35 -9.65 4.43 3.35
C VAL A 35 -8.73 4.47 2.13
N LEU A 36 -7.68 5.30 2.22
CA LEU A 36 -6.63 5.46 1.21
C LEU A 36 -5.99 4.12 0.80
N LEU A 37 -5.84 3.20 1.75
CA LEU A 37 -5.20 1.91 1.56
C LEU A 37 -5.91 1.05 0.49
N TYR A 38 -7.23 1.16 0.39
CA TYR A 38 -8.06 0.34 -0.51
C TYR A 38 -8.73 1.13 -1.62
N ASN A 39 -8.54 2.44 -1.68
CA ASN A 39 -9.21 3.25 -2.67
C ASN A 39 -8.62 3.02 -4.08
N VAL A 40 -9.52 2.92 -5.07
CA VAL A 40 -9.20 2.62 -6.48
C VAL A 40 -9.98 3.51 -7.48
N ASP A 41 -10.77 4.47 -6.98
CA ASP A 41 -11.60 5.36 -7.82
C ASP A 41 -10.79 6.27 -8.75
N TYR A 42 -9.58 6.66 -8.35
CA TYR A 42 -8.65 7.44 -9.16
C TYR A 42 -8.04 6.65 -10.35
N PHE A 43 -8.33 5.34 -10.50
CA PHE A 43 -7.89 4.55 -11.65
C PHE A 43 -8.95 4.51 -12.78
N PRO A 44 -8.69 5.09 -13.97
CA PRO A 44 -9.68 5.18 -15.05
C PRO A 44 -10.29 3.87 -15.54
N LEU A 45 -9.61 2.73 -15.37
CA LEU A 45 -10.07 1.42 -15.84
C LEU A 45 -10.77 0.55 -14.78
N ILE A 46 -10.55 0.81 -13.49
CA ILE A 46 -11.07 -0.04 -12.38
C ILE A 46 -11.89 0.72 -11.34
N HIS A 47 -12.05 2.04 -11.51
CA HIS A 47 -12.93 2.86 -10.66
C HIS A 47 -14.35 2.32 -10.52
N VAL A 48 -14.88 1.59 -11.51
CA VAL A 48 -16.22 0.97 -11.48
C VAL A 48 -16.41 -0.10 -10.38
N PHE A 49 -15.36 -0.45 -9.65
CA PHE A 49 -15.38 -1.40 -8.53
C PHE A 49 -15.10 -0.74 -7.17
N ASP A 50 -15.06 0.60 -7.10
CA ASP A 50 -14.65 1.36 -5.92
C ASP A 50 -15.62 1.27 -4.72
N GLU A 51 -16.91 1.02 -4.96
CA GLU A 51 -17.89 0.67 -3.91
C GLU A 51 -17.63 -0.72 -3.29
N SER A 52 -16.88 -1.59 -3.97
CA SER A 52 -16.58 -2.94 -3.50
C SER A 52 -15.33 -2.94 -2.61
N ALA A 53 -15.55 -2.84 -1.30
CA ALA A 53 -14.48 -2.95 -0.30
C ALA A 53 -13.61 -4.22 -0.49
N TRP A 54 -14.22 -5.35 -0.87
CA TRP A 54 -13.47 -6.58 -1.18
C TRP A 54 -12.55 -6.42 -2.38
N PHE A 55 -12.99 -5.74 -3.44
CA PHE A 55 -12.14 -5.49 -4.62
C PHE A 55 -10.93 -4.64 -4.24
N GLY A 56 -11.12 -3.54 -3.50
CA GLY A 56 -10.03 -2.70 -3.00
C GLY A 56 -9.03 -3.47 -2.14
N ILE A 57 -9.51 -4.30 -1.22
CA ILE A 57 -8.66 -5.18 -0.38
C ILE A 57 -7.87 -6.17 -1.24
N PHE A 58 -8.51 -6.92 -2.15
CA PHE A 58 -7.81 -7.88 -3.00
C PHE A 58 -6.80 -7.19 -3.92
N PHE A 59 -7.16 -6.05 -4.51
CA PHE A 59 -6.28 -5.25 -5.37
C PHE A 59 -5.03 -4.81 -4.61
N HIS A 60 -5.21 -4.23 -3.41
CA HIS A 60 -4.09 -3.81 -2.56
C HIS A 60 -3.15 -4.97 -2.23
N PHE A 61 -3.67 -6.09 -1.71
CA PHE A 61 -2.84 -7.24 -1.34
C PHE A 61 -2.09 -7.82 -2.54
N ILE A 62 -2.74 -7.96 -3.71
CA ILE A 62 -2.07 -8.41 -4.94
C ILE A 62 -0.96 -7.43 -5.31
N PHE A 63 -1.22 -6.12 -5.31
CA PHE A 63 -0.25 -5.11 -5.69
C PHE A 63 0.96 -5.06 -4.74
N CYS A 64 0.76 -5.19 -3.43
CA CYS A 64 1.84 -5.30 -2.45
C CYS A 64 2.70 -6.56 -2.65
N ILE A 65 2.08 -7.71 -2.89
CA ILE A 65 2.79 -8.98 -3.17
C ILE A 65 3.60 -8.86 -4.45
N VAL A 66 3.00 -8.37 -5.54
CA VAL A 66 3.67 -8.15 -6.83
C VAL A 66 4.82 -7.15 -6.67
N SER A 67 4.62 -6.08 -5.89
CA SER A 67 5.65 -5.06 -5.66
C SER A 67 6.85 -5.62 -4.88
N VAL A 68 6.65 -6.39 -3.80
CA VAL A 68 7.79 -6.94 -3.02
C VAL A 68 8.54 -8.04 -3.80
N VAL A 69 7.82 -8.86 -4.58
CA VAL A 69 8.43 -9.86 -5.46
C VAL A 69 9.19 -9.19 -6.60
N GLY A 70 8.59 -8.21 -7.28
CA GLY A 70 9.20 -7.47 -8.38
C GLY A 70 10.44 -6.69 -7.93
N LEU A 71 10.35 -5.97 -6.82
CA LEU A 71 11.48 -5.21 -6.26
C LEU A 71 12.61 -6.14 -5.80
N TYR A 72 12.30 -7.28 -5.18
CA TYR A 72 13.32 -8.28 -4.81
C TYR A 72 14.10 -8.76 -6.05
N TYR A 73 13.41 -9.12 -7.14
CA TYR A 73 14.07 -9.57 -8.36
C TYR A 73 14.82 -8.43 -9.07
N LEU A 74 14.29 -7.21 -9.10
CA LEU A 74 14.98 -6.04 -9.66
C LEU A 74 16.29 -5.74 -8.90
N LEU A 75 16.25 -5.74 -7.56
CA LEU A 75 17.44 -5.57 -6.73
C LEU A 75 18.41 -6.74 -6.84
N SER A 76 17.94 -7.94 -7.18
CA SER A 76 18.81 -9.11 -7.39
C SER A 76 19.74 -8.97 -8.59
N LEU A 77 19.35 -8.18 -9.60
CA LEU A 77 20.20 -7.88 -10.76
C LEU A 77 21.47 -7.10 -10.39
N ILE A 78 21.43 -6.37 -9.27
CA ILE A 78 22.55 -5.56 -8.74
C ILE A 78 23.07 -6.07 -7.38
N GLY A 79 22.61 -7.25 -6.92
CA GLY A 79 23.05 -7.89 -5.67
C GLY A 79 22.52 -7.24 -4.37
N PHE A 80 21.53 -6.35 -4.44
CA PHE A 80 21.03 -5.57 -3.30
C PHE A 80 19.78 -6.17 -2.63
N GLN A 81 19.30 -7.33 -3.07
CA GLN A 81 18.02 -7.94 -2.68
C GLN A 81 17.89 -8.29 -1.19
N PHE A 82 19.00 -8.39 -0.44
CA PHE A 82 19.00 -8.67 1.00
C PHE A 82 19.26 -7.44 1.88
N LEU A 83 19.57 -6.30 1.28
CA LEU A 83 19.83 -5.06 1.99
C LEU A 83 18.48 -4.34 2.19
N MET A 84 18.22 -3.86 3.40
CA MET A 84 16.92 -3.29 3.76
C MET A 84 16.66 -1.92 3.10
N TRP A 85 17.72 -1.15 2.83
CA TRP A 85 17.59 0.26 2.49
C TRP A 85 16.98 0.66 1.12
N PRO A 86 16.80 -0.21 0.08
CA PRO A 86 16.09 0.21 -1.13
C PRO A 86 14.59 -0.07 -1.00
N TYR A 87 14.17 -1.05 -0.18
CA TYR A 87 12.77 -1.33 0.12
C TYR A 87 12.16 -0.16 0.88
N ILE A 88 12.84 0.34 1.92
CA ILE A 88 12.41 1.56 2.63
C ILE A 88 12.35 2.73 1.65
N ALA A 89 13.42 3.01 0.90
CA ALA A 89 13.44 4.15 -0.03
C ALA A 89 12.33 4.08 -1.10
N VAL A 90 12.13 2.92 -1.74
CA VAL A 90 11.11 2.73 -2.79
C VAL A 90 9.70 2.76 -2.21
N TYR A 91 9.43 2.16 -1.06
CA TYR A 91 8.10 2.20 -0.46
C TYR A 91 7.77 3.58 0.13
N THR A 92 8.70 4.26 0.80
CA THR A 92 8.48 5.63 1.28
C THR A 92 8.26 6.60 0.12
N ALA A 93 9.08 6.54 -0.94
CA ALA A 93 8.88 7.38 -2.12
C ALA A 93 7.58 7.02 -2.87
N GLY A 94 7.30 5.73 -3.03
CA GLY A 94 6.09 5.22 -3.67
C GLY A 94 4.82 5.66 -2.93
N SER A 95 4.71 5.38 -1.64
CA SER A 95 3.59 5.82 -0.81
C SER A 95 3.45 7.34 -0.77
N GLY A 96 4.57 8.08 -0.70
CA GLY A 96 4.56 9.54 -0.76
C GLY A 96 4.00 10.09 -2.08
N VAL A 97 4.29 9.45 -3.22
CA VAL A 97 3.69 9.77 -4.53
C VAL A 97 2.22 9.34 -4.58
N LEU A 98 1.89 8.15 -4.08
CA LEU A 98 0.52 7.62 -4.07
C LEU A 98 -0.43 8.45 -3.19
N PHE A 99 0.05 9.05 -2.09
CA PHE A 99 -0.76 9.94 -1.26
C PHE A 99 -1.34 11.11 -2.07
N PHE A 100 -0.58 11.69 -3.01
CA PHE A 100 -1.10 12.77 -3.85
C PHE A 100 -2.23 12.33 -4.80
N LEU A 101 -2.49 11.02 -4.97
CA LEU A 101 -3.65 10.55 -5.70
C LEU A 101 -4.98 10.82 -5.00
N THR A 102 -4.96 11.18 -3.70
CA THR A 102 -6.11 11.80 -3.01
C THR A 102 -6.63 13.04 -3.74
N SER A 103 -5.79 13.74 -4.52
CA SER A 103 -6.23 14.90 -5.32
C SER A 103 -7.14 14.57 -6.51
N PHE A 104 -7.25 13.28 -6.87
CA PHE A 104 -8.09 12.78 -7.96
C PHE A 104 -9.36 12.07 -7.47
N THR A 105 -9.68 12.16 -6.17
CA THR A 105 -10.88 11.57 -5.57
C THR A 105 -11.57 12.56 -4.63
N GLU A 106 -12.88 12.41 -4.45
CA GLU A 106 -13.66 13.12 -3.43
C GLU A 106 -13.71 12.36 -2.10
N LYS A 107 -13.14 11.14 -2.03
CA LYS A 107 -13.03 10.35 -0.79
C LYS A 107 -11.89 10.85 0.07
N ALA A 108 -12.11 10.73 1.38
CA ALA A 108 -11.11 11.03 2.40
C ALA A 108 -9.89 10.09 2.33
N PRO A 109 -8.73 10.52 2.88
CA PRO A 109 -8.47 11.80 3.52
C PRO A 109 -8.19 12.91 2.48
N ALA A 110 -8.35 14.16 2.90
CA ALA A 110 -8.01 15.31 2.07
C ALA A 110 -6.50 15.40 1.79
N THR A 111 -6.14 15.99 0.64
CA THR A 111 -4.74 16.14 0.18
C THR A 111 -3.86 16.96 1.12
N ASP A 112 -4.46 17.79 1.98
CA ASP A 112 -3.83 18.65 2.97
C ASP A 112 -3.90 18.09 4.40
N ASP A 113 -4.47 16.89 4.60
CA ASP A 113 -4.43 16.18 5.88
C ASP A 113 -3.02 15.63 6.14
N GLY A 114 -2.19 16.47 6.75
CA GLY A 114 -0.83 16.12 7.16
C GLY A 114 -0.75 15.05 8.25
N MET A 115 -1.86 14.74 8.96
CA MET A 115 -1.90 13.60 9.89
C MET A 115 -2.12 12.30 9.13
N ALA A 116 -3.02 12.28 8.15
CA ALA A 116 -3.19 11.15 7.26
C ALA A 116 -1.97 10.87 6.37
N TRP A 117 -1.16 11.88 6.05
CA TRP A 117 0.13 11.69 5.37
C TRP A 117 1.19 11.02 6.28
N PHE A 118 1.08 11.20 7.59
CA PHE A 118 2.05 10.68 8.57
C PHE A 118 1.78 9.23 9.00
N TYR A 119 0.52 8.78 8.91
CA TYR A 119 0.07 7.45 9.35
C TYR A 119 0.29 6.35 8.30
#